data_AF-A0A2P9DMA6-F1
#
_entry.id   AF-A0A2P9DMA6-F1
#
_cell.length_a   1.000
_cell.length_b   1.000
_cell.length_c   1.000
_cell.angle_alpha   90.00
_cell.angle_beta   90.00
_cell.angle_gamma   90.00
#
_symmetry.space_group_name_H-M   'P 1'
#
loop_
_entity.id
_entity.type
_entity.pdbx_description
1 polymer ?
#
loop_
_entity_poly.entity_id
_entity_poly.type
_entity_poly.pdbx_seq_one_letter_code
_entity_poly.pdbx_strand_id
1 'polypeptide(L)'
;MRVHYINILLFTLPLNILVNTHTKPSITPRHKRATRLLCECELYAPANYDNDPLMKEVMENFNKQTQERFHEYDDRMVEKRKRCKDKCDKESQKIILKDKLEKELMDKFATLQTDIQSDSIPTCVCEKSLADKVEKGCLKCTQNLGGIVAPSSGILVGIAEGALYAWKPLALEAAKEAAKQAGIAAGEAAGEAAGKKAVILALRYYEVHNLFPEIFNSFVTTSRYTDVKNFASVMVAEYKKICVGTGTNGPAQCVDFGFNVGILKPEGGTYGTPDVIVPKALDTVVGEIKGPADTKAAQVTLSKTAEFTTRKMAAVESTYAGYQTAIIASIVAIVVIILIMVIIYLILRYRRKKKMKKKLQYIKLLEE
;
A
#
# COMPACT_ATOMS: atom_id res chain seq x y z
N MET A 1 33.10 -2.92 49.72
CA MET A 1 32.38 -4.20 49.53
C MET A 1 32.35 -4.52 48.04
N ARG A 2 32.66 -5.78 47.72
CA ARG A 2 33.05 -6.29 46.39
C ARG A 2 31.98 -6.12 45.31
N VAL A 3 32.47 -5.99 44.09
CA VAL A 3 31.80 -5.89 42.79
C VAL A 3 30.88 -7.10 42.55
N HIS A 4 29.55 -6.94 42.59
CA HIS A 4 28.61 -7.97 42.10
C HIS A 4 27.26 -7.46 41.55
N TYR A 5 27.07 -6.15 41.27
CA TYR A 5 25.78 -5.67 40.73
C TYR A 5 25.69 -5.69 39.18
N ILE A 6 26.70 -6.21 38.48
CA ILE A 6 26.74 -6.24 37.00
C ILE A 6 26.21 -7.57 36.43
N ASN A 7 25.96 -8.60 37.26
CA ASN A 7 25.58 -9.94 36.78
C ASN A 7 24.06 -10.22 36.66
N ILE A 8 23.19 -9.24 36.90
CA ILE A 8 21.72 -9.46 36.80
C ILE A 8 21.17 -9.06 35.41
N LEU A 9 21.96 -8.37 34.59
CA LEU A 9 21.62 -7.99 33.23
C LEU A 9 22.55 -8.71 32.24
N LEU A 10 22.22 -9.96 31.94
CA LEU A 10 22.73 -10.67 30.77
C LEU A 10 22.29 -9.91 29.51
N PHE A 11 23.07 -8.91 29.08
CA PHE A 11 23.23 -8.49 27.68
C PHE A 11 24.34 -7.45 27.60
N THR A 12 25.60 -7.91 27.69
CA THR A 12 26.75 -7.18 27.15
C THR A 12 26.75 -7.35 25.63
N LEU A 13 25.84 -6.66 24.94
CA LEU A 13 25.96 -6.43 23.50
C LEU A 13 27.03 -5.33 23.31
N PRO A 14 28.06 -5.54 22.45
CA PRO A 14 29.20 -4.67 22.36
C PRO A 14 28.81 -3.36 21.65
N LEU A 15 28.54 -2.31 22.42
CA LEU A 15 28.45 -0.92 21.92
C LEU A 15 29.85 -0.38 21.59
N ASN A 16 30.57 -1.07 20.70
CA ASN A 16 31.92 -0.67 20.26
C ASN A 16 31.96 -0.26 18.79
N ILE A 17 30.82 0.10 18.19
CA ILE A 17 30.75 0.57 16.80
C ILE A 17 29.94 1.86 16.75
N LEU A 18 30.40 2.93 17.41
CA LEU A 18 30.14 4.31 16.96
C LEU A 18 30.98 5.36 17.69
N VAL A 19 32.28 5.11 17.90
CA VAL A 19 33.20 6.22 18.14
C VAL A 19 33.59 6.77 16.77
N ASN A 20 32.75 7.65 16.23
CA ASN A 20 33.15 8.51 15.13
C ASN A 20 33.61 9.85 15.70
N THR A 21 34.94 10.00 15.79
CA THR A 21 35.66 11.21 16.17
C THR A 21 35.59 12.24 15.06
N HIS A 22 34.64 13.17 15.14
CA HIS A 22 34.80 14.48 14.50
C HIS A 22 34.25 15.58 15.39
N THR A 23 35.12 16.08 16.27
CA THR A 23 34.99 17.35 16.96
C THR A 23 35.16 18.49 15.96
N LYS A 24 34.10 19.29 15.76
CA LYS A 24 34.22 20.69 15.30
C LYS A 24 33.84 21.59 16.47
N PRO A 25 34.62 22.64 16.80
CA PRO A 25 34.24 23.57 17.83
C PRO A 25 33.16 24.50 17.27
N SER A 26 31.93 24.41 17.77
CA SER A 26 30.95 25.47 17.58
C SER A 26 31.09 26.50 18.71
N ILE A 27 31.35 27.73 18.31
CA ILE A 27 31.34 28.90 19.19
C ILE A 27 29.87 29.23 19.47
N THR A 28 29.40 28.94 20.68
CA THR A 28 28.05 29.30 21.13
C THR A 28 28.04 30.75 21.64
N PRO A 29 27.16 31.64 21.13
CA PRO A 29 27.08 33.02 21.59
C PRO A 29 26.55 33.10 23.03
N ARG A 30 27.22 33.90 23.86
CA ARG A 30 26.90 34.13 25.27
C ARG A 30 25.70 35.10 25.37
N HIS A 31 24.48 34.59 25.42
CA HIS A 31 23.33 35.39 25.86
C HIS A 31 23.25 35.40 27.39
N LYS A 32 23.47 36.58 28.00
CA LYS A 32 23.16 36.84 29.41
C LYS A 32 21.64 36.74 29.60
N ARG A 33 21.18 35.65 30.22
CA ARG A 33 19.83 35.54 30.77
C ARG A 33 19.93 35.71 32.28
N ALA A 34 19.31 36.75 32.82
CA ALA A 34 19.18 36.95 34.26
C ALA A 34 18.13 35.97 34.82
N THR A 35 18.53 34.73 35.05
CA THR A 35 17.77 33.82 35.93
C THR A 35 18.21 34.09 37.36
N ARG A 36 17.38 34.83 38.09
CA ARG A 36 17.45 35.02 39.54
C ARG A 36 17.34 33.65 40.19
N LEU A 37 18.49 33.09 40.58
CA LEU A 37 18.58 31.84 41.34
C LEU A 37 17.86 32.07 42.68
N LEU A 38 16.92 31.19 43.03
CA LEU A 38 16.40 31.06 44.39
C LEU A 38 17.52 30.51 45.27
N CYS A 39 18.44 31.41 45.64
CA CYS A 39 19.39 31.20 46.71
C CYS A 39 18.60 31.23 48.03
N GLU A 40 18.91 30.27 48.89
CA GLU A 40 18.35 30.06 50.23
C GLU A 40 18.16 31.39 50.96
N CYS A 41 16.91 31.83 51.06
CA CYS A 41 16.51 32.79 52.08
C CYS A 41 15.88 31.97 53.21
N GLU A 42 16.60 31.84 54.33
CA GLU A 42 16.05 31.43 55.61
C GLU A 42 15.05 32.50 56.11
N LEU A 43 13.87 32.56 55.51
CA LEU A 43 12.79 33.50 55.86
C LEU A 43 11.66 32.86 56.68
N TYR A 44 11.89 31.68 57.27
CA TYR A 44 10.98 31.10 58.26
C TYR A 44 11.57 31.24 59.66
N ALA A 45 11.64 32.49 60.14
CA ALA A 45 11.38 32.70 61.55
C ALA A 45 9.88 32.42 61.77
N PRO A 46 9.46 31.58 62.74
CA PRO A 46 8.05 31.37 63.02
C PRO A 46 7.53 32.63 63.72
N ALA A 47 7.21 33.65 62.95
CA ALA A 47 6.39 34.73 63.44
C ALA A 47 5.00 34.12 63.69
N ASN A 48 4.64 34.08 64.97
CA ASN A 48 3.38 33.56 65.48
C ASN A 48 2.24 34.50 65.05
N TYR A 49 1.82 34.38 63.78
CA TYR A 49 0.76 35.18 63.15
C TYR A 49 -0.65 34.63 63.45
N ASP A 50 -0.78 33.60 64.29
CA ASP A 50 -2.06 32.95 64.60
C ASP A 50 -3.06 33.88 65.31
N ASN A 51 -2.60 35.03 65.83
CA ASN A 51 -3.40 35.97 66.61
C ASN A 51 -3.58 37.36 65.95
N ASP A 52 -3.10 37.59 64.72
CA ASP A 52 -3.34 38.86 64.02
C ASP A 52 -4.75 38.86 63.38
N PRO A 53 -5.65 39.78 63.76
CA PRO A 53 -7.02 39.84 63.23
C PRO A 53 -7.08 39.96 61.70
N LEU A 54 -6.15 40.72 61.11
CA LEU A 54 -6.11 40.93 59.66
C LEU A 54 -5.65 39.68 58.92
N MET A 55 -4.70 38.93 59.49
CA MET A 55 -4.22 37.69 58.89
C MET A 55 -5.27 36.57 58.95
N LYS A 56 -6.03 36.50 60.05
CA LYS A 56 -7.16 35.56 60.17
C LYS A 56 -8.23 35.80 59.11
N GLU A 57 -8.58 37.06 58.86
CA GLU A 57 -9.60 37.41 57.86
C GLU A 57 -9.15 37.04 56.42
N VAL A 58 -7.89 37.33 56.08
CA VAL A 58 -7.32 36.97 54.76
C VAL A 58 -7.26 35.44 54.60
N MET A 59 -6.87 34.71 55.65
CA MET A 59 -6.77 33.26 55.63
C MET A 59 -8.14 32.58 55.56
N GLU A 60 -9.16 33.10 56.25
CA GLU A 60 -10.55 32.63 56.10
C GLU A 60 -11.11 32.91 54.71
N ASN A 61 -10.84 34.07 54.12
CA ASN A 61 -11.31 34.41 52.78
C ASN A 61 -10.63 33.53 51.71
N PHE A 62 -9.32 33.26 51.88
CA PHE A 62 -8.60 32.32 51.02
C PHE A 62 -9.14 30.89 51.18
N ASN A 63 -9.43 30.45 52.41
CA ASN A 63 -10.01 29.13 52.66
C ASN A 63 -11.40 28.98 52.04
N LYS A 64 -12.28 29.99 52.14
CA LYS A 64 -13.60 29.99 51.49
C LYS A 64 -13.48 29.86 49.96
N GLN A 65 -12.63 30.68 49.33
CA GLN A 65 -12.40 30.62 47.88
C GLN A 65 -11.73 29.31 47.43
N THR A 66 -10.92 28.71 48.30
CA THR A 66 -10.24 27.45 48.01
C THR A 66 -11.21 26.27 48.14
N GLN A 67 -12.10 26.31 49.15
CA GLN A 67 -13.14 25.33 49.36
C GLN A 67 -14.16 25.30 48.21
N GLU A 68 -14.60 26.46 47.72
CA GLU A 68 -15.47 26.54 46.54
C GLU A 68 -14.82 25.92 45.30
N ARG A 69 -13.53 26.19 45.07
CA ARG A 69 -12.79 25.59 43.95
C ARG A 69 -12.62 24.08 44.07
N PHE A 70 -12.50 23.54 45.29
CA PHE A 70 -12.46 22.10 45.51
C PHE A 70 -13.81 21.45 45.23
N HIS A 71 -14.92 22.07 45.67
CA HIS A 71 -16.26 21.58 45.34
C HIS A 71 -16.52 21.59 43.82
N GLU A 72 -16.16 22.68 43.12
CA GLU A 72 -16.30 22.77 41.66
C GLU A 72 -15.41 21.74 40.94
N TYR A 73 -14.20 21.48 41.44
CA TYR A 73 -13.32 20.46 40.91
C TYR A 73 -13.90 19.05 41.09
N ASP A 74 -14.42 18.74 42.27
CA ASP A 74 -15.00 17.43 42.60
C ASP A 74 -16.27 17.15 41.78
N ASP A 75 -17.16 18.13 41.63
CA ASP A 75 -18.39 18.00 40.82
C ASP A 75 -18.05 17.73 39.35
N ARG A 76 -17.09 18.48 38.79
CA ARG A 76 -16.60 18.27 37.43
C ARG A 76 -15.90 16.92 37.24
N MET A 77 -15.24 16.41 38.29
CA MET A 77 -14.64 15.07 38.28
C MET A 77 -15.70 13.97 38.31
N VAL A 78 -16.78 14.14 39.09
CA VAL A 78 -17.91 13.21 39.14
C VAL A 78 -18.65 13.17 37.80
N GLU A 79 -18.90 14.33 37.18
CA GLU A 79 -19.55 14.42 35.86
C GLU A 79 -18.74 13.69 34.78
N LYS A 80 -17.42 13.95 34.71
CA LYS A 80 -16.54 13.27 33.74
C LYS A 80 -16.47 11.76 33.97
N ARG A 81 -16.49 11.30 35.23
CA ARG A 81 -16.54 9.86 35.56
C ARG A 81 -17.85 9.22 35.10
N LYS A 82 -19.00 9.87 35.29
CA LYS A 82 -20.30 9.39 34.79
C LYS A 82 -20.27 9.25 33.27
N ARG A 83 -19.80 10.28 32.55
CA ARG A 83 -19.70 10.27 31.10
C ARG A 83 -18.76 9.17 30.55
N CYS A 84 -17.64 8.91 31.22
CA CYS A 84 -16.75 7.80 30.86
C CYS A 84 -17.40 6.43 31.11
N LYS A 85 -18.13 6.27 32.22
CA LYS A 85 -18.83 5.03 32.55
C LYS A 85 -19.93 4.73 31.52
N ASP A 86 -20.77 5.70 31.19
CA ASP A 86 -21.83 5.55 30.19
C ASP A 86 -21.28 5.20 28.81
N LYS A 87 -20.14 5.81 28.43
CA LYS A 87 -19.47 5.50 27.15
C LYS A 87 -18.92 4.07 27.13
N CYS A 88 -18.30 3.64 28.22
CA CYS A 88 -17.78 2.28 28.37
C CYS A 88 -18.89 1.23 28.35
N ASP A 89 -20.00 1.48 29.05
CA ASP A 89 -21.16 0.59 29.09
C ASP A 89 -21.81 0.47 27.69
N LYS A 90 -21.90 1.58 26.95
CA LYS A 90 -22.41 1.60 25.58
C LYS A 90 -21.50 0.83 24.60
N GLU A 91 -20.19 0.99 24.71
CA GLU A 91 -19.22 0.26 23.88
C GLU A 91 -19.20 -1.24 24.22
N SER A 92 -19.30 -1.58 25.52
CA SER A 92 -19.38 -2.97 25.99
C SER A 92 -20.67 -3.66 25.52
N GLN A 93 -21.83 -2.99 25.59
CA GLN A 93 -23.08 -3.51 25.03
C GLN A 93 -22.99 -3.74 23.52
N LYS A 94 -22.30 -2.85 22.78
CA LYS A 94 -22.08 -3.02 21.34
C LYS A 94 -21.20 -4.23 21.04
N ILE A 95 -20.17 -4.49 21.85
CA ILE A 95 -19.31 -5.67 21.72
C ILE A 95 -20.10 -6.94 22.01
N ILE A 96 -20.88 -6.98 23.11
CA ILE A 96 -21.70 -8.13 23.48
C ILE A 96 -22.75 -8.46 22.40
N LEU A 97 -23.42 -7.44 21.84
CA LEU A 97 -24.38 -7.63 20.74
C LEU A 97 -23.71 -8.17 19.47
N LYS A 98 -22.49 -7.70 19.16
CA LYS A 98 -21.73 -8.19 18.01
C LYS A 98 -21.31 -9.65 18.21
N ASP A 99 -20.81 -9.99 19.39
CA ASP A 99 -20.39 -11.35 19.76
C ASP A 99 -21.58 -12.34 19.69
N LYS A 100 -22.76 -11.89 20.13
CA LYS A 100 -23.99 -12.70 20.06
C LYS A 100 -24.42 -12.98 18.62
N LEU A 101 -24.36 -11.98 17.72
CA LEU A 101 -24.66 -12.17 16.30
C LEU A 101 -23.64 -13.08 15.61
N GLU A 102 -22.34 -12.91 15.91
CA GLU A 102 -21.29 -13.77 15.36
C GLU A 102 -21.46 -15.23 15.81
N LYS A 103 -21.82 -15.46 17.07
CA LYS A 103 -22.07 -16.79 17.60
C LYS A 103 -23.32 -17.45 16.99
N GLU A 104 -24.42 -16.71 16.84
CA GLU A 104 -25.62 -17.20 16.15
C GLU A 104 -25.36 -17.52 14.67
N LEU A 105 -24.51 -16.72 14.01
CA LEU A 105 -24.13 -16.93 12.62
C LEU A 105 -23.21 -18.15 12.47
N MET A 106 -22.25 -18.37 13.39
CA MET A 106 -21.42 -19.57 13.41
C MET A 106 -22.24 -20.84 13.69
N ASP A 107 -23.18 -20.83 14.63
CA ASP A 107 -24.03 -22.01 14.91
C ASP A 107 -24.90 -22.36 13.69
N LYS A 108 -25.43 -21.36 12.97
CA LYS A 108 -26.16 -21.55 11.70
C LYS A 108 -25.26 -22.09 10.59
N PHE A 109 -24.02 -21.62 10.49
CA PHE A 109 -23.05 -22.13 9.52
C PHE A 109 -22.60 -23.56 9.84
N ALA A 110 -22.41 -23.90 11.12
CA ALA A 110 -22.04 -25.23 11.56
C ALA A 110 -23.16 -26.25 11.33
N THR A 111 -24.42 -25.87 11.57
CA THR A 111 -25.60 -26.71 11.25
C THR A 111 -25.80 -26.89 9.74
N LEU A 112 -25.56 -25.85 8.93
CA LEU A 112 -25.56 -25.96 7.46
C LEU A 112 -24.43 -26.86 6.93
N GLN A 113 -23.29 -26.96 7.62
CA GLN A 113 -22.18 -27.83 7.22
C GLN A 113 -22.42 -29.30 7.55
N THR A 114 -23.24 -29.63 8.54
CA THR A 114 -23.58 -31.04 8.87
C THR A 114 -24.65 -31.64 7.97
N ASP A 115 -25.48 -30.82 7.30
CA ASP A 115 -26.52 -31.29 6.38
C ASP A 115 -26.05 -31.52 4.93
N ILE A 116 -24.79 -31.21 4.61
CA ILE A 116 -24.20 -31.53 3.31
C ILE A 116 -23.44 -32.85 3.43
N GLN A 117 -24.16 -33.98 3.36
CA GLN A 117 -23.52 -35.22 2.99
C GLN A 117 -22.83 -35.06 1.63
N SER A 118 -21.60 -35.56 1.54
CA SER A 118 -20.66 -35.44 0.43
C SER A 118 -21.12 -36.02 -0.92
N ASP A 119 -22.35 -36.52 -1.01
CA ASP A 119 -22.77 -37.41 -2.10
C ASP A 119 -23.77 -36.75 -3.06
N SER A 120 -23.92 -35.43 -3.02
CA SER A 120 -24.74 -34.68 -3.99
C SER A 120 -23.99 -33.48 -4.57
N ILE A 121 -22.91 -33.74 -5.30
CA ILE A 121 -22.38 -32.80 -6.31
C ILE A 121 -23.03 -33.15 -7.66
N PRO A 122 -24.08 -32.45 -8.12
CA PRO A 122 -24.37 -32.42 -9.53
C PRO A 122 -23.37 -31.49 -10.22
N THR A 123 -22.73 -32.00 -11.27
CA THR A 123 -21.92 -31.25 -12.22
C THR A 123 -22.73 -30.10 -12.81
N CYS A 124 -22.56 -28.88 -12.28
CA CYS A 124 -23.23 -27.70 -12.80
C CYS A 124 -22.26 -26.72 -13.45
N VAL A 125 -22.51 -26.55 -14.74
CA VAL A 125 -22.06 -25.51 -15.66
C VAL A 125 -22.03 -24.14 -14.99
N CYS A 126 -20.88 -23.45 -15.06
CA CYS A 126 -20.76 -22.06 -14.61
C CYS A 126 -21.52 -21.14 -15.56
N GLU A 127 -22.74 -20.78 -15.17
CA GLU A 127 -23.52 -19.71 -15.78
C GLU A 127 -23.00 -18.33 -15.33
N LYS A 128 -23.02 -17.37 -16.26
CA LYS A 128 -22.33 -16.06 -16.29
C LYS A 128 -22.51 -15.10 -15.10
N SER A 129 -23.21 -15.44 -14.01
CA SER A 129 -23.61 -14.47 -12.97
C SER A 129 -22.55 -14.19 -11.88
N LEU A 130 -21.54 -15.06 -11.74
CA LEU A 130 -20.44 -14.84 -10.78
C LEU A 130 -19.37 -13.87 -11.30
N ALA A 131 -19.21 -13.74 -12.62
CA ALA A 131 -18.27 -12.79 -13.22
C ALA A 131 -18.69 -11.34 -12.94
N ASP A 132 -19.98 -11.03 -13.06
CA ASP A 132 -20.52 -9.67 -12.91
C ASP A 132 -20.45 -9.14 -11.44
N LYS A 133 -20.44 -10.05 -10.45
CA LYS A 133 -20.22 -9.70 -9.03
C LYS A 133 -18.74 -9.51 -8.68
N VAL A 134 -17.85 -10.29 -9.29
CA VAL A 134 -16.39 -10.16 -9.08
C VAL A 134 -15.87 -8.89 -9.78
N GLU A 135 -16.44 -8.51 -10.91
CA GLU A 135 -16.06 -7.29 -11.66
C GLU A 135 -16.39 -6.01 -10.87
N LYS A 136 -17.54 -5.96 -10.16
CA LYS A 136 -17.89 -4.84 -9.25
C LYS A 136 -17.04 -4.76 -7.98
N GLY A 137 -16.51 -5.89 -7.49
CA GLY A 137 -15.60 -5.94 -6.36
C GLY A 137 -14.18 -5.50 -6.73
N CYS A 138 -13.71 -5.92 -7.91
CA CYS A 138 -12.37 -5.61 -8.41
C CYS A 138 -12.22 -4.15 -8.85
N LEU A 139 -13.26 -3.56 -9.48
CA LEU A 139 -13.28 -2.13 -9.86
C LEU A 139 -13.13 -1.18 -8.66
N LYS A 140 -13.61 -1.57 -7.47
CA LYS A 140 -13.39 -0.79 -6.23
C LYS A 140 -11.94 -0.84 -5.73
N CYS A 141 -11.17 -1.87 -6.08
CA CYS A 141 -9.76 -1.97 -5.76
C CYS A 141 -8.87 -1.23 -6.77
N THR A 142 -9.29 -1.13 -8.04
CA THR A 142 -8.52 -0.45 -9.08
C THR A 142 -8.65 1.08 -9.01
N GLN A 143 -9.80 1.60 -8.57
CA GLN A 143 -10.07 3.06 -8.54
C GLN A 143 -9.32 3.82 -7.42
N ASN A 144 -8.68 3.11 -6.47
CA ASN A 144 -7.86 3.72 -5.40
C ASN A 144 -6.34 3.59 -5.61
N LEU A 145 -5.88 3.09 -6.75
CA LEU A 145 -4.44 2.94 -7.03
C LEU A 145 -3.90 3.96 -8.04
N GLY A 146 -4.74 4.89 -8.49
CA GLY A 146 -4.37 6.08 -9.26
C GLY A 146 -4.25 7.32 -8.36
N GLY A 147 -3.50 7.25 -7.27
CA GLY A 147 -3.31 8.39 -6.38
C GLY A 147 -2.65 8.00 -5.07
N ILE A 148 -1.55 8.65 -4.76
CA ILE A 148 -0.82 8.51 -3.50
C ILE A 148 -1.70 9.01 -2.35
N VAL A 149 -2.62 8.20 -1.84
CA VAL A 149 -3.23 8.36 -0.52
C VAL A 149 -3.57 6.97 0.01
N ALA A 150 -2.69 6.44 0.85
CA ALA A 150 -3.05 5.38 1.76
C ALA A 150 -4.29 5.80 2.57
N PRO A 151 -5.30 4.94 2.78
CA PRO A 151 -6.32 5.20 3.78
C PRO A 151 -5.66 5.15 5.16
N SER A 152 -5.17 6.31 5.59
CA SER A 152 -4.90 6.61 6.99
C SER A 152 -6.26 6.65 7.71
N SER A 153 -6.69 5.51 8.23
CA SER A 153 -7.64 5.48 9.33
C SER A 153 -7.20 4.39 10.29
N GLY A 154 -6.49 4.84 11.33
CA GLY A 154 -6.03 3.99 12.40
C GLY A 154 -7.18 3.28 13.09
N ILE A 155 -7.04 1.97 13.24
CA ILE A 155 -7.64 1.11 14.25
C ILE A 155 -6.71 -0.12 14.29
N LEU A 156 -6.46 -0.62 15.50
CA LEU A 156 -5.61 -1.77 15.90
C LEU A 156 -4.16 -1.46 16.32
N VAL A 157 -4.03 -0.59 17.32
CA VAL A 157 -3.03 -0.81 18.38
C VAL A 157 -3.54 -1.99 19.21
N GLY A 158 -3.02 -3.21 18.96
CA GLY A 158 -3.31 -4.38 19.79
C GLY A 158 -3.20 -5.77 19.13
N ILE A 159 -3.20 -5.87 17.79
CA ILE A 159 -3.15 -7.16 17.06
C ILE A 159 -2.02 -7.15 16.02
N ALA A 160 -0.91 -6.46 16.31
CA ALA A 160 0.04 -6.05 15.28
C ALA A 160 0.77 -7.23 14.63
N GLU A 161 1.14 -8.29 15.35
CA GLU A 161 1.92 -9.38 14.76
C GLU A 161 1.05 -10.38 13.97
N GLY A 162 -0.03 -10.89 14.57
CA GLY A 162 -0.89 -11.90 13.92
C GLY A 162 -1.58 -11.40 12.64
N ALA A 163 -2.00 -10.13 12.62
CA ALA A 163 -2.60 -9.52 11.44
C ALA A 163 -1.56 -9.26 10.33
N LEU A 164 -0.31 -8.94 10.67
CA LEU A 164 0.78 -8.75 9.70
C LEU A 164 1.21 -10.06 9.05
N TYR A 165 1.27 -11.17 9.81
CA TYR A 165 1.59 -12.49 9.26
C TYR A 165 0.51 -12.99 8.29
N ALA A 166 -0.77 -12.69 8.55
CA ALA A 166 -1.86 -13.01 7.61
C ALA A 166 -1.88 -12.08 6.38
N TRP A 167 -1.45 -10.83 6.52
CA TRP A 167 -1.45 -9.84 5.44
C TRP A 167 -0.36 -10.09 4.39
N LYS A 168 0.85 -10.45 4.82
CA LYS A 168 2.00 -10.65 3.92
C LYS A 168 1.73 -11.62 2.74
N PRO A 169 1.23 -12.85 2.95
CA PRO A 169 0.96 -13.76 1.84
C PRO A 169 -0.13 -13.23 0.90
N LEU A 170 -1.20 -12.64 1.44
CA LEU A 170 -2.29 -12.07 0.65
C LEU A 170 -1.81 -10.89 -0.21
N ALA A 171 -0.95 -10.03 0.35
CA ALA A 171 -0.35 -8.92 -0.38
C ALA A 171 0.60 -9.38 -1.49
N LEU A 172 1.36 -10.47 -1.27
CA LEU A 172 2.23 -11.05 -2.29
C LEU A 172 1.43 -11.70 -3.43
N GLU A 173 0.33 -12.39 -3.13
CA GLU A 173 -0.54 -12.95 -4.17
C GLU A 173 -1.21 -11.85 -4.99
N ALA A 174 -1.74 -10.80 -4.35
CA ALA A 174 -2.27 -9.63 -5.04
C ALA A 174 -1.21 -8.93 -5.92
N ALA A 175 0.04 -8.86 -5.44
CA ALA A 175 1.16 -8.29 -6.18
C ALA A 175 1.51 -9.11 -7.43
N LYS A 176 1.49 -10.45 -7.34
CA LYS A 176 1.74 -11.36 -8.47
C LYS A 176 0.63 -11.24 -9.53
N GLU A 177 -0.63 -11.21 -9.11
CA GLU A 177 -1.74 -11.05 -10.05
C GLU A 177 -1.69 -9.68 -10.75
N ALA A 178 -1.41 -8.61 -10.01
CA ALA A 178 -1.22 -7.28 -10.60
C ALA A 178 -0.03 -7.24 -11.58
N ALA A 179 1.07 -7.94 -11.27
CA ALA A 179 2.23 -8.05 -12.15
C ALA A 179 1.93 -8.84 -13.42
N LYS A 180 1.17 -9.94 -13.32
CA LYS A 180 0.71 -10.75 -14.45
C LYS A 180 -0.17 -9.93 -15.40
N GLN A 181 -1.14 -9.19 -14.87
CA GLN A 181 -2.01 -8.33 -15.69
C GLN A 181 -1.22 -7.23 -16.40
N ALA A 182 -0.30 -6.57 -15.68
CA ALA A 182 0.57 -5.56 -16.29
C ALA A 182 1.51 -6.16 -17.35
N GLY A 183 1.98 -7.40 -17.14
CA GLY A 183 2.79 -8.14 -18.10
C GLY A 183 2.03 -8.48 -19.38
N ILE A 184 0.80 -8.98 -19.26
CA ILE A 184 -0.08 -9.29 -20.40
C ILE A 184 -0.34 -8.03 -21.22
N ALA A 185 -0.75 -6.94 -20.58
CA ALA A 185 -1.00 -5.67 -21.27
C ALA A 185 0.24 -5.13 -22.02
N ALA A 186 1.43 -5.27 -21.41
CA ALA A 186 2.68 -4.89 -22.07
C ALA A 186 3.02 -5.79 -23.26
N GLY A 187 2.72 -7.09 -23.16
CA GLY A 187 2.89 -8.05 -24.24
C GLY A 187 1.98 -7.78 -25.42
N GLU A 188 0.68 -7.60 -25.17
CA GLU A 188 -0.31 -7.25 -26.20
C GLU A 188 0.09 -5.98 -26.95
N ALA A 189 0.48 -4.92 -26.22
CA ALA A 189 0.94 -3.68 -26.83
C ALA A 189 2.19 -3.87 -27.70
N ALA A 190 3.13 -4.71 -27.26
CA ALA A 190 4.34 -5.00 -28.03
C ALA A 190 4.08 -5.87 -29.26
N GLY A 191 3.16 -6.83 -29.15
CA GLY A 191 2.70 -7.66 -30.27
C GLY A 191 2.03 -6.82 -31.35
N GLU A 192 1.09 -5.96 -30.95
CA GLU A 192 0.42 -5.02 -31.86
C GLU A 192 1.40 -4.06 -32.53
N ALA A 193 2.36 -3.50 -31.78
CA ALA A 193 3.38 -2.62 -32.34
C ALA A 193 4.29 -3.33 -33.35
N ALA A 194 4.69 -4.58 -33.04
CA ALA A 194 5.52 -5.38 -33.94
C ALA A 194 4.74 -5.79 -35.21
N GLY A 195 3.50 -6.24 -35.05
CA GLY A 195 2.61 -6.57 -36.15
C GLY A 195 2.37 -5.37 -37.06
N LYS A 196 2.11 -4.19 -36.48
CA LYS A 196 1.91 -2.94 -37.24
C LYS A 196 3.16 -2.57 -38.03
N LYS A 197 4.34 -2.65 -37.43
CA LYS A 197 5.60 -2.39 -38.13
C LYS A 197 5.80 -3.35 -39.31
N ALA A 198 5.46 -4.63 -39.14
CA ALA A 198 5.55 -5.63 -40.20
C ALA A 198 4.54 -5.36 -41.33
N VAL A 199 3.30 -4.99 -41.02
CA VAL A 199 2.30 -4.62 -42.05
C VAL A 199 2.73 -3.38 -42.81
N ILE A 200 3.27 -2.35 -42.14
CA ILE A 200 3.81 -1.15 -42.81
C ILE A 200 4.91 -1.52 -43.81
N LEU A 201 5.79 -2.46 -43.45
CA LEU A 201 6.83 -2.96 -44.37
C LEU A 201 6.22 -3.71 -45.56
N ALA A 202 5.22 -4.56 -45.34
CA ALA A 202 4.51 -5.26 -46.41
C ALA A 202 3.80 -4.29 -47.36
N LEU A 203 3.14 -3.26 -46.84
CA LEU A 203 2.49 -2.23 -47.67
C LEU A 203 3.50 -1.39 -48.46
N ARG A 204 4.71 -1.17 -47.93
CA ARG A 204 5.79 -0.54 -48.69
C ARG A 204 6.28 -1.44 -49.82
N TYR A 205 6.45 -2.73 -49.55
CA TYR A 205 6.80 -3.72 -50.57
C TYR A 205 5.74 -3.80 -51.68
N TYR A 206 4.46 -3.67 -51.33
CA TYR A 206 3.37 -3.59 -52.31
C TYR A 206 3.27 -2.24 -53.03
N GLU A 207 4.17 -1.28 -52.79
CA GLU A 207 4.13 0.05 -53.42
C GLU A 207 2.87 0.88 -53.07
N VAL A 208 2.15 0.51 -52.00
CA VAL A 208 0.94 1.23 -51.53
C VAL A 208 1.27 2.66 -51.10
N HIS A 209 2.46 2.88 -50.54
CA HIS A 209 2.92 4.22 -50.11
C HIS A 209 3.10 5.20 -51.27
N ASN A 210 3.45 4.70 -52.46
CA ASN A 210 3.66 5.51 -53.66
C ASN A 210 2.37 5.64 -54.47
N LEU A 211 1.61 4.55 -54.60
CA LEU A 211 0.39 4.52 -55.42
C LEU A 211 -0.84 5.08 -54.69
N PHE A 212 -0.93 4.87 -53.37
CA PHE A 212 -2.07 5.28 -52.53
C PHE A 212 -1.59 5.94 -51.22
N PRO A 213 -0.91 7.11 -51.29
CA PRO A 213 -0.28 7.73 -50.12
C PRO A 213 -1.29 8.07 -49.01
N GLU A 214 -2.52 8.49 -49.37
CA GLU A 214 -3.57 8.79 -48.38
C GLU A 214 -4.02 7.54 -47.61
N ILE A 215 -4.20 6.41 -48.31
CA ILE A 215 -4.57 5.12 -47.70
C ILE A 215 -3.45 4.63 -46.80
N PHE A 216 -2.20 4.72 -47.26
CA PHE A 216 -1.03 4.34 -46.48
C PHE A 216 -0.92 5.15 -45.18
N ASN A 217 -1.05 6.48 -45.28
CA ASN A 217 -1.00 7.36 -44.11
C ASN A 217 -2.16 7.10 -43.15
N SER A 218 -3.37 6.84 -43.67
CA SER A 218 -4.52 6.45 -42.85
C SER A 218 -4.22 5.18 -42.04
N PHE A 219 -3.68 4.13 -42.68
CA PHE A 219 -3.31 2.91 -41.97
C PHE A 219 -2.20 3.14 -40.92
N VAL A 220 -1.20 3.97 -41.23
CA VAL A 220 -0.13 4.31 -40.27
C VAL A 220 -0.70 4.96 -39.01
N THR A 221 -1.83 5.67 -39.09
CA THR A 221 -2.50 6.25 -37.91
C THR A 221 -3.35 5.25 -37.11
N THR A 222 -3.73 4.11 -37.68
CA THR A 222 -4.57 3.09 -37.03
C THR A 222 -3.85 2.40 -35.87
N SER A 223 -4.61 1.92 -34.87
CA SER A 223 -4.05 1.23 -33.70
C SER A 223 -3.69 -0.23 -33.97
N ARG A 224 -4.60 -1.03 -34.55
CA ARG A 224 -4.39 -2.47 -34.75
C ARG A 224 -3.87 -2.78 -36.14
N TYR A 225 -2.93 -3.72 -36.22
CA TYR A 225 -2.37 -4.12 -37.52
C TYR A 225 -3.36 -4.90 -38.39
N THR A 226 -4.33 -5.59 -37.77
CA THR A 226 -5.36 -6.38 -38.46
C THR A 226 -6.37 -5.51 -39.21
N ASP A 227 -6.47 -4.22 -38.87
CA ASP A 227 -7.37 -3.27 -39.52
C ASP A 227 -6.94 -2.95 -40.97
N VAL A 228 -5.77 -3.40 -41.42
CA VAL A 228 -5.32 -3.27 -42.82
C VAL A 228 -6.34 -3.86 -43.81
N LYS A 229 -7.06 -4.92 -43.40
CA LYS A 229 -8.10 -5.58 -44.20
C LYS A 229 -9.24 -4.64 -44.57
N ASN A 230 -9.54 -3.65 -43.71
CA ASN A 230 -10.62 -2.69 -43.93
C ASN A 230 -10.32 -1.74 -45.09
N PHE A 231 -9.05 -1.60 -45.48
CA PHE A 231 -8.64 -0.73 -46.58
C PHE A 231 -8.71 -1.44 -47.95
N ALA A 232 -8.97 -2.75 -48.00
CA ALA A 232 -8.94 -3.52 -49.24
C ALA A 232 -9.90 -2.96 -50.30
N SER A 233 -11.14 -2.65 -49.91
CA SER A 233 -12.15 -2.11 -50.84
C SER A 233 -11.77 -0.74 -51.39
N VAL A 234 -11.22 0.13 -50.54
CA VAL A 234 -10.77 1.48 -50.92
C VAL A 234 -9.56 1.39 -51.84
N MET A 235 -8.60 0.50 -51.54
CA MET A 235 -7.44 0.24 -52.41
C MET A 235 -7.86 -0.28 -53.78
N VAL A 236 -8.83 -1.19 -53.85
CA VAL A 236 -9.35 -1.70 -55.13
C VAL A 236 -10.04 -0.60 -55.93
N ALA A 237 -10.83 0.25 -55.27
CA ALA A 237 -11.50 1.37 -55.93
C ALA A 237 -10.50 2.37 -56.52
N GLU A 238 -9.47 2.76 -55.76
CA GLU A 238 -8.42 3.66 -56.25
C GLU A 238 -7.56 3.01 -57.33
N TYR A 239 -7.19 1.73 -57.17
CA TYR A 239 -6.47 0.98 -58.19
C TYR A 239 -7.21 0.97 -59.52
N LYS A 240 -8.53 0.73 -59.49
CA LYS A 240 -9.39 0.76 -60.68
C LYS A 240 -9.49 2.14 -61.32
N LYS A 241 -9.37 3.24 -60.56
CA LYS A 241 -9.39 4.61 -61.11
C LYS A 241 -8.07 4.98 -61.76
N ILE A 242 -6.95 4.63 -61.13
CA ILE A 242 -5.61 5.08 -61.53
C ILE A 242 -5.02 4.16 -62.61
N CYS A 243 -5.30 2.86 -62.56
CA CYS A 243 -4.67 1.84 -63.41
C CYS A 243 -5.61 1.27 -64.49
N VAL A 244 -6.49 2.11 -65.08
CA VAL A 244 -7.48 1.68 -66.08
C VAL A 244 -6.80 1.20 -67.37
N GLY A 245 -7.05 -0.05 -67.78
CA GLY A 245 -6.69 -0.56 -69.11
C GLY A 245 -5.21 -0.85 -69.31
N THR A 246 -4.41 -0.82 -68.24
CA THR A 246 -2.96 -0.73 -68.37
C THR A 246 -2.21 -2.06 -68.48
N GLY A 247 -2.80 -3.21 -68.09
CA GLY A 247 -2.12 -4.51 -68.19
C GLY A 247 -0.66 -4.45 -67.71
N THR A 248 0.28 -5.00 -68.49
CA THR A 248 1.73 -4.88 -68.27
C THR A 248 2.35 -3.60 -68.87
N ASN A 249 1.56 -2.78 -69.58
CA ASN A 249 2.01 -1.58 -70.30
C ASN A 249 1.64 -0.28 -69.56
N GLY A 250 1.34 -0.38 -68.26
CA GLY A 250 0.90 0.72 -67.42
C GLY A 250 2.00 1.60 -66.86
N PRO A 251 1.62 2.64 -66.10
CA PRO A 251 2.54 3.32 -65.19
C PRO A 251 3.26 2.29 -64.32
N ALA A 252 4.57 2.46 -64.12
CA ALA A 252 5.41 1.51 -63.38
C ALA A 252 4.80 1.12 -62.02
N GLN A 253 4.26 2.09 -61.29
CA GLN A 253 3.63 1.90 -59.98
C GLN A 253 2.40 0.96 -60.03
N CYS A 254 1.60 1.01 -61.09
CA CYS A 254 0.46 0.11 -61.29
C CYS A 254 0.93 -1.32 -61.58
N VAL A 255 2.01 -1.44 -62.34
CA VAL A 255 2.61 -2.73 -62.71
C VAL A 255 3.27 -3.37 -61.49
N ASP A 256 4.06 -2.60 -60.72
CA ASP A 256 4.73 -3.04 -59.50
C ASP A 256 3.72 -3.48 -58.43
N PHE A 257 2.69 -2.66 -58.15
CA PHE A 257 1.59 -3.05 -57.26
C PHE A 257 0.91 -4.33 -57.76
N GLY A 258 0.61 -4.39 -59.06
CA GLY A 258 -0.04 -5.53 -59.69
C GLY A 258 0.77 -6.83 -59.57
N PHE A 259 2.09 -6.78 -59.70
CA PHE A 259 2.95 -7.94 -59.49
C PHE A 259 3.10 -8.30 -58.02
N ASN A 260 3.37 -7.32 -57.15
CA ASN A 260 3.68 -7.56 -55.74
C ASN A 260 2.46 -8.07 -54.97
N VAL A 261 1.25 -7.65 -55.34
CA VAL A 261 -0.02 -8.14 -54.77
C VAL A 261 -0.53 -9.41 -55.47
N GLY A 262 0.06 -9.77 -56.62
CA GLY A 262 -0.30 -10.99 -57.36
C GLY A 262 -1.53 -10.86 -58.26
N ILE A 263 -1.84 -9.66 -58.74
CA ILE A 263 -2.88 -9.41 -59.76
C ILE A 263 -2.36 -9.80 -61.15
N LEU A 264 -1.12 -9.42 -61.48
CA LEU A 264 -0.48 -9.63 -62.78
C LEU A 264 0.41 -10.89 -62.80
N LYS A 265 0.45 -11.56 -63.95
CA LYS A 265 1.33 -12.72 -64.19
C LYS A 265 2.63 -12.30 -64.89
N PRO A 266 3.80 -12.87 -64.54
CA PRO A 266 5.06 -12.57 -65.22
C PRO A 266 5.03 -12.86 -66.73
N GLU A 267 4.25 -13.87 -67.12
CA GLU A 267 4.10 -14.35 -68.50
C GLU A 267 3.01 -13.60 -69.29
N GLY A 268 2.38 -12.59 -68.69
CA GLY A 268 1.25 -11.87 -69.25
C GLY A 268 -0.12 -12.40 -68.77
N GLY A 269 -1.10 -11.50 -68.69
CA GLY A 269 -2.43 -11.79 -68.14
C GLY A 269 -2.55 -11.59 -66.62
N THR A 270 -3.68 -12.01 -66.05
CA THR A 270 -4.02 -11.76 -64.63
C THR A 270 -4.31 -13.06 -63.86
N TYR A 271 -4.00 -13.13 -62.57
CA TYR A 271 -4.42 -14.23 -61.69
C TYR A 271 -5.90 -14.13 -61.25
N GLY A 272 -6.49 -12.94 -61.36
CA GLY A 272 -7.90 -12.70 -61.00
C GLY A 272 -8.24 -11.22 -61.05
N THR A 273 -9.46 -10.87 -60.63
CA THR A 273 -9.87 -9.46 -60.52
C THR A 273 -9.25 -8.83 -59.25
N PRO A 274 -8.94 -7.52 -59.27
CA PRO A 274 -8.44 -6.82 -58.10
C PRO A 274 -9.35 -6.96 -56.87
N ASP A 275 -10.67 -7.07 -57.07
CA ASP A 275 -11.67 -7.27 -56.01
C ASP A 275 -11.46 -8.53 -55.18
N VAL A 276 -10.84 -9.57 -55.77
CA VAL A 276 -10.59 -10.85 -55.09
C VAL A 276 -9.16 -10.93 -54.59
N ILE A 277 -8.20 -10.45 -55.39
CA ILE A 277 -6.78 -10.63 -55.11
C ILE A 277 -6.29 -9.68 -54.00
N VAL A 278 -6.69 -8.41 -54.01
CA VAL A 278 -6.22 -7.42 -53.02
C VAL A 278 -6.64 -7.82 -51.60
N PRO A 279 -7.91 -8.15 -51.31
CA PRO A 279 -8.30 -8.62 -49.98
C PRO A 279 -7.55 -9.89 -49.57
N LYS A 280 -7.38 -10.85 -50.50
CA LYS A 280 -6.68 -12.11 -50.24
C LYS A 280 -5.21 -11.88 -49.87
N ALA A 281 -4.51 -10.98 -50.56
CA ALA A 281 -3.12 -10.64 -50.26
C ALA A 281 -2.99 -10.01 -48.87
N LEU A 282 -3.89 -9.07 -48.52
CA LEU A 282 -3.91 -8.47 -47.18
C LEU A 282 -4.24 -9.48 -46.09
N ASP A 283 -5.13 -10.45 -46.36
CA ASP A 283 -5.42 -11.57 -45.46
C ASP A 283 -4.20 -12.46 -45.24
N THR A 284 -3.47 -12.80 -46.31
CA THR A 284 -2.22 -13.56 -46.23
C THR A 284 -1.17 -12.82 -45.39
N VAL A 285 -0.97 -11.53 -45.63
CA VAL A 285 -0.05 -10.69 -44.85
C VAL A 285 -0.39 -10.70 -43.37
N VAL A 286 -1.67 -10.52 -43.01
CA VAL A 286 -2.11 -10.57 -41.61
C VAL A 286 -1.91 -11.97 -41.02
N GLY A 287 -2.18 -13.02 -41.80
CA GLY A 287 -1.98 -14.41 -41.39
C GLY A 287 -0.53 -14.74 -41.07
N GLU A 288 0.40 -14.33 -41.94
CA GLU A 288 1.84 -14.55 -41.78
C GLU A 288 2.43 -13.75 -40.61
N ILE A 289 1.94 -12.52 -40.40
CA ILE A 289 2.43 -11.63 -39.34
C ILE A 289 1.91 -12.05 -37.95
N LYS A 290 0.76 -12.72 -37.89
CA LYS A 290 0.14 -13.12 -36.61
C LYS A 290 1.07 -13.97 -35.75
N GLY A 291 1.73 -14.98 -36.33
CA GLY A 291 2.66 -15.85 -35.59
C GLY A 291 3.84 -15.07 -34.96
N PRO A 292 4.60 -14.28 -35.73
CA PRO A 292 5.65 -13.40 -35.22
C PRO A 292 5.16 -12.37 -34.19
N ALA A 293 3.98 -11.77 -34.40
CA ALA A 293 3.39 -10.81 -33.47
C ALA A 293 3.02 -11.47 -32.14
N ASP A 294 2.39 -12.65 -32.17
CA ASP A 294 2.03 -13.44 -30.98
C ASP A 294 3.28 -13.92 -30.23
N THR A 295 4.33 -14.31 -30.97
CA THR A 295 5.64 -14.67 -30.40
C THR A 295 6.26 -13.48 -29.68
N LYS A 296 6.20 -12.29 -30.28
CA LYS A 296 6.70 -11.06 -29.65
C LYS A 296 5.90 -10.69 -28.42
N ALA A 297 4.56 -10.82 -28.47
CA ALA A 297 3.68 -10.59 -27.35
C ALA A 297 4.03 -11.53 -26.18
N ALA A 298 4.16 -12.83 -26.44
CA ALA A 298 4.53 -13.82 -25.42
C ALA A 298 5.90 -13.52 -24.79
N GLN A 299 6.91 -13.17 -25.60
CA GLN A 299 8.25 -12.83 -25.11
C GLN A 299 8.19 -11.62 -24.15
N VAL A 300 7.48 -10.56 -24.54
CA VAL A 300 7.37 -9.35 -23.72
C VAL A 300 6.51 -9.60 -22.49
N THR A 301 5.43 -10.36 -22.58
CA THR A 301 4.62 -10.78 -21.42
C THR A 301 5.47 -11.49 -20.39
N LEU A 302 6.28 -12.47 -20.77
CA LEU A 302 7.15 -13.21 -19.85
C LEU A 302 8.18 -12.28 -19.19
N SER A 303 8.88 -11.48 -19.98
CA SER A 303 9.90 -10.55 -19.49
C SER A 303 9.30 -9.52 -18.52
N LYS A 304 8.18 -8.89 -18.89
CA LYS A 304 7.54 -7.85 -18.07
C LYS A 304 6.82 -8.41 -16.86
N THR A 305 6.21 -9.58 -16.96
CA THR A 305 5.63 -10.25 -15.78
C THR A 305 6.70 -10.53 -14.74
N ALA A 306 7.87 -11.04 -15.15
CA ALA A 306 8.98 -11.27 -14.22
C ALA A 306 9.46 -9.96 -13.57
N GLU A 307 9.72 -8.93 -14.37
CA GLU A 307 10.17 -7.61 -13.89
C GLU A 307 9.16 -7.00 -12.89
N PHE A 308 7.88 -6.99 -13.25
CA PHE A 308 6.82 -6.47 -12.40
C PHE A 308 6.62 -7.29 -11.14
N THR A 309 6.75 -8.62 -11.22
CA THR A 309 6.62 -9.52 -10.05
C THR A 309 7.70 -9.18 -9.04
N THR A 310 8.97 -9.11 -9.47
CA THR A 310 10.09 -8.73 -8.60
C THR A 310 9.87 -7.34 -7.98
N ARG A 311 9.47 -6.35 -8.79
CA ARG A 311 9.27 -4.98 -8.32
C ARG A 311 8.12 -4.87 -7.31
N LYS A 312 6.99 -5.52 -7.59
CA LYS A 312 5.80 -5.46 -6.73
C LYS A 312 6.01 -6.25 -5.44
N MET A 313 6.65 -7.42 -5.50
CA MET A 313 7.01 -8.18 -4.29
C MET A 313 8.02 -7.41 -3.43
N ALA A 314 9.03 -6.78 -4.03
CA ALA A 314 9.99 -5.95 -3.29
C ALA A 314 9.31 -4.78 -2.55
N ALA A 315 8.28 -4.17 -3.16
CA ALA A 315 7.49 -3.13 -2.49
C ALA A 315 6.72 -3.68 -1.28
N VAL A 316 6.15 -4.89 -1.38
CA VAL A 316 5.47 -5.56 -0.24
C VAL A 316 6.47 -5.86 0.88
N GLU A 317 7.63 -6.43 0.56
CA GLU A 317 8.68 -6.74 1.54
C GLU A 317 9.23 -5.48 2.22
N SER A 318 9.47 -4.41 1.45
CA SER A 318 9.88 -3.10 1.98
C SER A 318 8.86 -2.55 2.98
N THR A 319 7.58 -2.64 2.64
CA THR A 319 6.48 -2.17 3.50
C THR A 319 6.39 -3.01 4.78
N TYR A 320 6.51 -4.34 4.66
CA TYR A 320 6.51 -5.27 5.79
C TYR A 320 7.69 -4.99 6.75
N ALA A 321 8.89 -4.80 6.20
CA ALA A 321 10.08 -4.46 6.98
C ALA A 321 9.90 -3.16 7.77
N GLY A 322 9.28 -2.13 7.15
CA GLY A 322 8.94 -0.89 7.83
C GLY A 322 8.05 -1.10 9.05
N TYR A 323 6.97 -1.88 8.91
CA TYR A 323 6.09 -2.19 10.04
C TYR A 323 6.78 -3.01 11.14
N GLN A 324 7.61 -3.98 10.78
CA GLN A 324 8.39 -4.76 11.75
C GLN A 324 9.33 -3.87 12.58
N THR A 325 10.03 -2.94 11.95
CA THR A 325 10.90 -2.00 12.69
C THR A 325 10.12 -1.11 13.66
N ALA A 326 8.93 -0.65 13.27
CA ALA A 326 8.07 0.15 14.14
C ALA A 326 7.53 -0.65 15.34
N ILE A 327 7.17 -1.93 15.13
CA ILE A 327 6.73 -2.83 16.20
C ILE A 327 7.87 -3.09 17.19
N ILE A 328 9.07 -3.43 16.69
CA ILE A 328 10.25 -3.68 17.52
C ILE A 328 10.60 -2.42 18.34
N ALA A 329 10.62 -1.24 17.71
CA ALA A 329 10.89 0.02 18.41
C ALA A 329 9.87 0.29 19.53
N SER A 330 8.58 0.00 19.28
CA SER A 330 7.51 0.15 20.26
C SER A 330 7.68 -0.81 21.45
N ILE A 331 8.04 -2.08 21.20
CA ILE A 331 8.31 -3.08 22.25
C ILE A 331 9.51 -2.66 23.10
N VAL A 332 10.60 -2.22 22.47
CA VAL A 332 11.80 -1.74 23.18
C VAL A 332 11.46 -0.54 24.07
N ALA A 333 10.67 0.41 23.58
CA ALA A 333 10.23 1.57 24.37
C ALA A 333 9.41 1.15 25.60
N ILE A 334 8.47 0.20 25.45
CA ILE A 334 7.67 -0.33 26.57
C ILE A 334 8.57 -1.01 27.62
N VAL A 335 9.54 -1.82 27.19
CA VAL A 335 10.48 -2.50 28.10
C VAL A 335 11.33 -1.50 28.89
N VAL A 336 11.81 -0.43 28.24
CA VAL A 336 12.58 0.63 28.92
C VAL A 336 11.73 1.35 29.98
N ILE A 337 10.46 1.67 29.68
CA ILE A 337 9.55 2.29 30.65
C ILE A 337 9.33 1.38 31.87
N ILE A 338 9.09 0.08 31.64
CA ILE A 338 8.92 -0.92 32.71
C ILE A 338 10.18 -1.01 33.58
N LEU A 339 11.38 -1.03 32.97
CA LEU A 339 12.64 -1.07 33.71
C LEU A 339 12.82 0.16 34.60
N ILE A 340 12.53 1.37 34.10
CA ILE A 340 12.59 2.61 34.89
C ILE A 340 11.61 2.55 36.07
N MET A 341 10.37 2.11 35.82
CA MET A 341 9.35 1.93 36.85
C MET A 341 9.80 0.96 37.96
N VAL A 342 10.43 -0.17 37.58
CA VAL A 342 10.97 -1.15 38.53
C VAL A 342 12.12 -0.55 39.35
N ILE A 343 13.04 0.19 38.72
CA ILE A 343 14.15 0.85 39.43
C ILE A 343 13.62 1.86 40.45
N ILE A 344 12.70 2.74 40.04
CA ILE A 344 12.07 3.72 40.94
C ILE A 344 11.36 3.01 42.09
N TYR A 345 10.59 1.95 41.79
CA TYR A 345 9.92 1.14 42.80
C TYR A 345 10.90 0.53 43.81
N LEU A 346 12.02 -0.04 43.35
CA LEU A 346 13.04 -0.62 44.22
C LEU A 346 13.69 0.45 45.11
N ILE A 347 13.99 1.64 44.58
CA ILE A 347 14.52 2.76 45.36
C ILE A 347 13.52 3.19 46.44
N LEU A 348 12.25 3.37 46.08
CA LEU A 348 11.19 3.76 47.03
C LEU A 348 10.97 2.69 48.09
N ARG A 349 10.96 1.40 47.71
CA ARG A 349 10.83 0.27 48.63
C ARG A 349 12.01 0.20 49.60
N TYR A 350 13.23 0.40 49.10
CA TYR A 350 14.43 0.45 49.92
C TYR A 350 14.37 1.60 50.93
N ARG A 351 13.99 2.80 50.50
CA ARG A 351 13.80 3.98 51.38
C ARG A 351 12.74 3.72 52.45
N ARG A 352 11.58 3.13 52.10
CA ARG A 352 10.53 2.76 53.07
C ARG A 352 11.03 1.76 54.11
N LYS A 353 11.72 0.68 53.70
CA LYS A 353 12.30 -0.30 54.63
C LYS A 353 13.31 0.35 55.59
N LYS A 354 14.19 1.22 55.10
CA LYS A 354 15.16 1.93 55.94
C LYS A 354 14.45 2.85 56.96
N LYS A 355 13.40 3.56 56.54
CA LYS A 355 12.59 4.40 57.44
C LYS A 355 11.92 3.58 58.56
N MET A 356 11.36 2.41 58.23
CA MET A 356 10.73 1.52 59.23
C MET A 356 11.75 0.95 60.22
N LYS A 357 12.94 0.53 59.77
CA LYS A 357 14.02 0.06 60.66
C LYS A 357 14.46 1.14 61.64
N LYS A 358 14.62 2.39 61.18
CA LYS A 358 14.92 3.53 62.06
C LYS A 358 13.84 3.75 63.11
N LYS A 359 12.55 3.74 62.72
CA LYS A 359 11.43 3.88 63.66
C LYS A 359 11.43 2.81 64.76
N LEU A 360 11.69 1.55 64.42
CA LEU A 360 11.79 0.46 65.39
C LEU A 360 12.93 0.66 66.40
N GLN A 361 14.06 1.23 65.98
CA GLN A 361 15.16 1.56 66.88
C GLN A 361 14.79 2.69 67.86
N TYR A 362 14.08 3.72 67.37
CA TYR A 362 13.63 4.82 68.25
C TYR A 362 12.57 4.37 69.27
N ILE A 363 11.66 3.46 68.92
CA ILE A 363 10.67 2.93 69.86
C ILE A 363 11.35 2.16 71.00
N LYS A 364 12.33 1.31 70.68
CA LYS A 364 13.08 0.56 71.70
C LYS A 364 13.82 1.46 72.70
N LEU A 365 14.39 2.56 72.23
CA LEU A 365 15.10 3.53 73.09
C LEU A 365 14.16 4.34 74.01
N LEU A 366 12.85 4.31 73.78
CA LEU A 366 11.86 5.02 74.61
C LEU A 366 11.18 4.10 75.64
N GLU A 367 11.34 2.78 75.52
CA GLU A 367 10.80 1.79 76.47
C GLU A 367 11.82 1.39 77.55
N GLU A 368 13.12 1.66 77.35
CA GLU A 368 14.15 1.67 78.39
C GLU A 368 14.18 3.04 79.10
#